data_AF-A0A929CPM9-F1
#
_entry.id   AF-A0A929CPM9-F1
#
_cell.length_a   1.000
_cell.length_b   1.000
_cell.length_c   1.000
_cell.angle_alpha   90.00
_cell.angle_beta   90.00
_cell.angle_gamma   90.00
#
_symmetry.space_group_name_H-M   'P 1'
#
loop_
_entity.id
_entity.type
_entity.pdbx_description
1 polymer ?
#
loop_
_entity_poly.entity_id
_entity_poly.type
_entity_poly.pdbx_seq_one_letter_code
_entity_poly.pdbx_strand_id
1 'polypeptide(L)' 'VNIHGVSGFLSNVGDVEDMTKNALHILQNEEILKTFKDNARAEATKFDIHTIVPYYEAIYMHVLNKLTIV' A
#
# COMPACT_ATOMS: atom_id res chain seq x y z
N VAL A 1 0.52 -1.63 -1.60
CA VAL A 1 -0.16 -1.25 -0.34
C VAL A 1 0.16 -2.19 0.81
N ASN A 2 0.28 -3.51 0.65
CA ASN A 2 0.60 -4.38 1.79
C ASN A 2 2.05 -4.93 1.72
N ILE A 3 2.84 -4.70 2.77
CA ILE A 3 4.17 -5.28 3.02
C ILE A 3 4.02 -6.33 4.10
N HIS A 4 4.30 -7.59 3.74
CA HIS A 4 4.14 -8.75 4.62
C HIS A 4 4.96 -8.61 5.92
N GLY A 5 4.29 -8.78 7.06
CA GLY A 5 4.87 -8.65 8.40
C GLY A 5 5.11 -7.22 8.88
N VAL A 6 4.81 -6.20 8.07
CA VAL A 6 5.08 -4.79 8.41
C VAL A 6 3.79 -3.96 8.45
N SER A 7 3.08 -3.88 7.32
CA SER A 7 1.81 -3.14 7.21
C SER A 7 0.59 -4.07 7.24
N GLY A 8 0.83 -5.38 7.31
CA GLY A 8 -0.17 -6.45 7.34
C GLY A 8 0.47 -7.78 6.98
N PHE A 9 -0.33 -8.83 6.89
CA PHE A 9 0.11 -10.14 6.40
C PHE A 9 -0.59 -10.50 5.09
N LEU A 10 0.00 -11.47 4.40
CA LEU A 10 -0.54 -12.09 3.21
C LEU A 10 -0.58 -13.59 3.49
N SER A 11 -1.69 -14.22 3.14
CA SER A 11 -1.87 -15.67 3.22
C SER A 11 -2.26 -16.19 1.86
N ASN A 12 -1.93 -17.45 1.57
CA ASN A 12 -2.34 -18.07 0.31
C ASN A 12 -3.87 -18.17 0.23
N VAL A 13 -4.40 -18.15 -0.99
CA VAL A 13 -5.85 -18.28 -1.20
C VAL A 13 -6.31 -19.62 -0.66
N GLY A 14 -7.29 -19.59 0.24
CA GLY A 14 -7.83 -20.78 0.90
C GLY A 14 -7.09 -21.21 2.17
N ASP A 15 -5.97 -20.57 2.52
CA ASP A 15 -5.23 -20.87 3.75
C ASP A 15 -5.84 -20.18 4.98
N VAL A 16 -6.90 -20.79 5.50
CA VAL A 16 -7.67 -20.27 6.64
C VAL A 16 -6.85 -20.34 7.93
N GLU A 17 -5.99 -21.35 8.08
CA GLU A 17 -5.17 -21.50 9.27
C GLU A 17 -4.14 -20.38 9.39
N ASP A 18 -3.41 -20.09 8.31
CA ASP A 18 -2.42 -19.01 8.30
C ASP A 18 -3.08 -17.64 8.47
N MET A 19 -4.21 -17.39 7.78
CA MET A 19 -4.96 -16.14 7.95
C MET A 19 -5.41 -15.95 9.41
N THR A 20 -5.87 -17.02 10.06
CA THR A 20 -6.30 -16.97 11.48
C THR A 20 -5.12 -16.70 12.40
N LYS A 21 -3.98 -17.38 12.21
CA LYS A 21 -2.75 -17.15 12.99
C LYS A 21 -2.28 -15.70 12.87
N ASN A 22 -2.24 -15.17 11.66
CA ASN A 22 -1.83 -13.78 11.38
C ASN A 22 -2.81 -12.76 11.99
N ALA A 23 -4.12 -13.01 11.89
CA ALA A 23 -5.13 -12.14 12.49
C ALA A 23 -5.01 -12.12 14.02
N LEU A 24 -4.86 -13.29 14.67
CA LEU A 24 -4.68 -13.36 16.12
C LEU A 24 -3.40 -12.67 16.57
N HIS A 25 -2.29 -12.85 15.85
CA HIS A 25 -1.03 -12.16 16.14
C HIS A 25 -1.19 -10.64 16.19
N ILE A 26 -1.92 -10.06 15.22
CA ILE A 26 -2.17 -8.61 15.17
C ILE A 26 -3.17 -8.18 16.25
N LEU A 27 -4.28 -8.91 16.43
CA LEU A 27 -5.44 -8.43 17.18
C LEU A 27 -5.37 -8.70 18.69
N GLN A 28 -4.59 -9.68 19.15
CA GLN A 28 -4.53 -10.05 20.56
C GLN A 28 -3.66 -9.12 21.42
N ASN A 29 -2.83 -8.28 20.80
CA ASN A 29 -1.94 -7.35 21.51
C ASN A 29 -2.13 -5.93 20.97
N GLU A 30 -2.52 -5.00 21.84
CA GLU A 30 -2.82 -3.62 21.46
C GLU A 30 -1.60 -2.85 20.92
N GLU A 31 -0.40 -3.12 21.42
CA GLU A 31 0.84 -2.47 20.94
C GLU A 31 1.21 -2.97 19.55
N ILE A 32 1.08 -4.28 19.30
CA ILE A 32 1.26 -4.86 17.97
C ILE A 32 0.21 -4.28 17.01
N LEU A 33 -1.05 -4.28 17.41
CA LEU A 33 -2.14 -3.70 16.61
C LEU A 33 -1.86 -2.24 16.25
N LYS A 34 -1.42 -1.43 17.22
CA LYS A 34 -1.08 -0.02 16.99
C LYS A 34 0.06 0.11 15.97
N THR A 35 1.11 -0.69 16.12
CA THR A 35 2.26 -0.71 15.19
C THR A 35 1.82 -1.04 13.76
N PHE A 36 1.00 -2.07 13.58
CA PHE A 36 0.47 -2.43 12.27
C PHE A 36 -0.43 -1.33 11.68
N LYS A 37 -1.25 -0.66 12.49
CA LYS A 37 -2.06 0.49 12.04
C LYS A 37 -1.19 1.66 11.56
N ASP A 38 -0.16 2.02 12.32
CA ASP A 38 0.74 3.11 11.99
C ASP A 38 1.52 2.81 10.69
N ASN A 39 2.03 1.58 10.57
CA ASN A 39 2.72 1.10 9.36
C ASN A 39 1.79 1.04 8.14
N ALA A 40 0.57 0.52 8.31
CA ALA A 40 -0.44 0.48 7.25
C ALA A 40 -0.79 1.88 6.74
N ARG A 41 -0.93 2.85 7.64
CA ARG A 41 -1.16 4.25 7.27
C ARG A 41 0.03 4.80 6.48
N ALA A 42 1.25 4.62 6.97
CA ALA A 42 2.45 5.09 6.30
C ALA A 42 2.59 4.50 4.88
N GLU A 43 2.34 3.20 4.72
CA GLU A 43 2.40 2.54 3.42
C GLU A 43 1.29 3.03 2.47
N ALA A 44 0.07 3.22 2.96
CA ALA A 44 -1.04 3.74 2.17
C ALA A 44 -0.78 5.17 1.67
N THR A 45 -0.14 6.04 2.48
CA THR A 45 0.16 7.42 2.07
C THR A 45 1.12 7.53 0.89
N LYS A 46 1.93 6.50 0.60
CA LYS A 46 2.78 6.48 -0.59
C LYS A 46 1.99 6.45 -1.90
N PHE A 47 0.73 6.03 -1.85
CA PHE A 47 -0.17 5.94 -3.00
C PHE A 47 -1.21 7.08 -3.00
N ASP A 48 -0.95 8.14 -2.24
CA ASP A 48 -1.84 9.30 -2.17
C ASP A 48 -2.03 9.95 -3.55
N ILE A 49 -3.27 10.40 -3.83
CA ILE A 49 -3.64 10.97 -5.12
C ILE A 49 -2.80 12.21 -5.47
N HIS A 50 -2.48 13.05 -4.49
CA HIS A 50 -1.68 14.25 -4.70
C HIS A 50 -0.21 13.91 -5.01
N THR A 51 0.23 12.71 -4.62
CA THR A 51 1.55 12.19 -5.01
C THR A 51 1.50 11.54 -6.39
N ILE A 52 0.45 10.77 -6.69
CA ILE A 52 0.40 9.91 -7.87
C ILE A 52 -0.04 10.64 -9.15
N VAL A 53 -1.05 11.51 -9.09
CA VAL A 53 -1.59 12.22 -10.26
C VAL A 53 -0.53 13.05 -11.01
N PRO A 54 0.37 13.80 -10.34
CA PRO A 54 1.41 14.55 -11.04
C PRO A 54 2.32 13.71 -11.94
N TYR A 55 2.57 12.44 -11.60
CA TYR A 55 3.35 11.54 -12.47
C TYR A 55 2.63 11.24 -13.79
N TYR A 56 1.31 11.02 -13.74
CA TYR A 56 0.50 10.83 -14.94
C TYR A 56 0.45 12.11 -15.79
N GLU A 57 0.22 13.26 -15.14
CA GLU A 57 0.22 14.56 -15.82
C GLU A 57 1.56 14.84 -16.52
N ALA A 58 2.69 14.53 -15.87
CA ALA A 58 4.01 14.67 -16.47
C ALA A 58 4.19 13.83 -17.74
N ILE A 59 3.65 12.60 -17.77
CA ILE A 59 3.67 11.74 -18.96
C ILE A 59 2.80 12.35 -20.07
N TYR A 60 1.59 12.82 -19.75
CA TYR A 60 0.72 13.48 -20.73
C TYR A 60 1.39 14.72 -21.33
N MET A 61 1.97 15.57 -20.49
CA MET A 61 2.70 16.77 -20.92
C MET A 61 3.90 16.44 -21.79
N HIS A 62 4.67 15.39 -21.44
CA HIS A 62 5.81 14.95 -22.24
C HIS A 62 5.39 14.50 -23.65
N VAL A 63 4.31 13.74 -23.76
CA VAL A 63 3.80 13.28 -25.05
C VAL A 63 3.26 14.45 -25.88
N LEU A 64 2.48 15.35 -25.27
CA LEU A 64 1.96 16.54 -25.94
C LEU A 64 3.08 17.43 -26.46
N ASN A 65 4.09 17.72 -25.62
CA ASN A 65 5.24 18.53 -26.02
C ASN A 65 6.01 17.93 -27.21
N LYS A 66 6.11 16.61 -27.30
CA LYS A 66 6.73 15.96 -28.48
C LYS A 66 5.90 16.11 -29.75
N LEU A 67 4.58 16.12 -29.64
CA LEU A 67 3.67 16.25 -30.78
C LEU A 67 3.57 17.69 -31.30
N THR A 68 3.77 18.69 -30.45
CA THR A 68 3.70 20.12 -30.82
C THR A 68 4.98 20.64 -31.49
N ILE A 69 6.09 19.89 -31.50
CA ILE A 69 7.33 20.24 -32.22
C ILE A 69 7.26 19.70 -33.68
N VAL A 70 6.19 20.04 -34.40
CA VAL A 70 6.05 19.84 -35.86
C VAL A 70 5.62 21.14 -36.50
#